data_AF-A0A1F2SHR8-F1
#
_entry.id   AF-A0A1F2SHR8-F1
#
_cell.length_a   1.000
_cell.length_b   1.000
_cell.length_c   1.000
_cell.angle_alpha   90.00
_cell.angle_beta   90.00
_cell.angle_gamma   90.00
#
_symmetry.space_group_name_H-M   'P 1'
#
loop_
_entity.id
_entity.type
_entity.pdbx_description
1 polymer ?
#
loop_
_entity_poly.entity_id
_entity_poly.type
_entity_poly.pdbx_seq_one_letter_code
_entity_poly.pdbx_strand_id
1 'polypeptide(L)'
;MLVSKHGCGAVLERTPAGQPRFAVGPGLLVGNGIARLVDGGYQKFWQDDFRRLPALADQLAALQRFVQDLRAVMGVTTLYNEALGTVSARYIYDRLEGREEPKSHKPF
;
A
#
# COMPACT_ATOMS: atom_id res chain seq x y z
N MET A 1 -12.35 -8.91 -8.98
CA MET A 1 -12.44 -10.09 -8.09
C MET A 1 -11.73 -9.78 -6.79
N LEU A 2 -12.41 -9.93 -5.66
CA LEU A 2 -11.80 -9.83 -4.32
C LEU A 2 -11.00 -11.11 -4.03
N VAL A 3 -9.76 -10.95 -3.62
CA VAL A 3 -8.91 -12.03 -3.08
C VAL A 3 -8.54 -11.68 -1.65
N SER A 4 -8.60 -12.65 -0.75
CA SER A 4 -8.34 -12.43 0.68
C SER A 4 -7.65 -13.61 1.34
N LYS A 5 -6.77 -13.29 2.30
CA LYS A 5 -6.05 -14.25 3.15
C LYS A 5 -5.43 -13.51 4.33
N HIS A 6 -5.20 -14.19 5.46
CA HIS A 6 -4.53 -13.61 6.64
C HIS A 6 -5.20 -12.31 7.17
N GLY A 7 -6.52 -12.16 6.99
CA GLY A 7 -7.22 -10.92 7.35
C GLY A 7 -6.91 -9.72 6.44
N CYS A 8 -6.21 -9.93 5.33
CA CYS A 8 -5.91 -8.93 4.31
C CYS A 8 -6.69 -9.22 3.02
N GLY A 9 -6.87 -8.20 2.20
CA GLY A 9 -7.58 -8.30 0.94
C GLY A 9 -7.03 -7.37 -0.15
N ALA A 10 -7.28 -7.73 -1.40
CA ALA A 10 -7.02 -6.91 -2.58
C ALA A 10 -8.11 -7.18 -3.63
N VAL A 11 -8.37 -6.21 -4.51
CA VAL A 11 -9.28 -6.41 -5.64
C VAL A 11 -8.47 -6.43 -6.93
N LEU A 12 -8.57 -7.55 -7.66
CA LEU A 12 -7.93 -7.74 -8.95
C LEU A 12 -8.92 -7.53 -10.09
N GLU A 13 -8.48 -6.88 -11.15
CA GLU A 13 -9.18 -6.74 -12.41
C GLU A 13 -8.29 -7.23 -13.57
N ARG A 14 -8.90 -7.52 -14.72
CA ARG A 14 -8.16 -7.83 -15.93
C ARG A 14 -8.00 -6.56 -16.74
N THR A 15 -6.79 -6.26 -17.17
CA THR A 15 -6.56 -5.20 -18.16
C THR A 15 -7.12 -5.62 -19.52
N PRO A 16 -7.31 -4.67 -20.47
CA PRO A 16 -7.70 -5.01 -21.85
C PRO A 16 -6.73 -6.00 -22.53
N ALA A 17 -5.45 -6.02 -22.10
CA ALA A 17 -4.43 -6.97 -22.55
C ALA A 17 -4.46 -8.32 -21.81
N GLY A 18 -5.43 -8.56 -20.92
CA GLY A 18 -5.62 -9.81 -20.19
C GLY A 18 -4.74 -10.00 -18.95
N GLN A 19 -3.87 -9.04 -18.62
CA GLN A 19 -2.99 -9.11 -17.46
C GLN A 19 -3.73 -8.74 -16.16
N PRO A 20 -3.44 -9.39 -15.03
CA PRO A 20 -4.03 -9.01 -13.74
C PRO A 20 -3.47 -7.67 -13.27
N ARG A 21 -4.35 -6.77 -12.84
CA ARG A 21 -4.03 -5.48 -12.22
C ARG A 21 -4.77 -5.34 -10.90
N PHE A 22 -4.18 -4.64 -9.94
CA PHE A 22 -4.90 -4.23 -8.74
C PHE A 22 -5.85 -3.07 -9.06
N ALA A 23 -7.15 -3.32 -8.94
CA ALA A 23 -8.18 -2.28 -8.87
C ALA A 23 -8.17 -1.62 -7.49
N VAL A 24 -7.99 -2.43 -6.44
CA VAL A 24 -7.73 -1.98 -5.06
C VAL A 24 -6.48 -2.71 -4.57
N GLY A 25 -5.49 -1.95 -4.12
CA GLY A 25 -4.23 -2.48 -3.62
C GLY A 25 -4.41 -3.32 -2.34
N PRO A 26 -3.42 -4.14 -1.98
CA PRO A 26 -3.44 -4.93 -0.75
C PRO A 26 -3.60 -4.06 0.51
N GLY A 27 -4.47 -4.48 1.42
CA GLY A 27 -4.71 -3.81 2.69
C GLY A 27 -5.39 -4.72 3.72
N LEU A 28 -5.66 -4.18 4.91
CA LEU A 28 -6.34 -4.90 5.98
C LEU A 28 -7.85 -4.94 5.70
N LEU A 29 -8.49 -6.09 5.92
CA LEU A 29 -9.95 -6.18 5.89
C LEU A 29 -10.53 -5.57 7.17
N VAL A 30 -11.32 -4.52 7.02
CA VAL A 30 -11.98 -3.82 8.12
C VAL A 30 -13.46 -3.66 7.77
N GLY A 31 -14.33 -4.35 8.52
CA GLY A 31 -15.76 -4.44 8.17
C GLY A 31 -15.95 -5.04 6.77
N ASN A 32 -16.60 -4.29 5.87
CA ASN A 32 -16.86 -4.69 4.49
C ASN A 32 -15.86 -4.08 3.47
N GLY A 33 -14.80 -3.42 3.95
CA GLY A 33 -13.83 -2.70 3.10
C GLY A 33 -12.39 -3.17 3.27
N ILE A 34 -11.53 -2.66 2.40
CA ILE A 34 -10.07 -2.82 2.48
C ILE A 34 -9.48 -1.48 2.92
N ALA A 35 -8.91 -1.44 4.12
CA ALA A 35 -8.20 -0.28 4.63
C ALA A 35 -6.73 -0.32 4.17
N ARG A 36 -6.25 0.78 3.57
CA ARG A 36 -4.86 0.90 3.10
C ARG A 36 -3.93 1.29 4.24
N LEU A 37 -2.66 0.88 4.12
CA LEU A 37 -1.63 1.26 5.07
C LEU A 37 -1.10 2.67 4.78
N VAL A 38 -1.19 3.57 5.75
CA VAL A 38 -0.73 4.96 5.67
C VAL A 38 0.23 5.25 6.82
N ASP A 39 1.39 5.81 6.49
CA ASP A 39 2.38 6.25 7.47
C ASP A 39 2.09 7.69 7.93
N GLY A 40 2.01 7.87 9.24
CA GLY A 40 1.81 9.17 9.89
C GLY A 40 3.11 9.81 10.42
N GLY A 41 4.28 9.30 10.03
CA GLY A 41 5.60 9.78 10.47
C GLY A 41 6.09 9.15 11.78
N TYR A 42 5.19 8.93 12.74
CA TYR A 42 5.50 8.30 14.04
C TYR A 42 4.88 6.89 14.19
N GLN A 43 3.83 6.60 13.42
CA GLN A 43 3.05 5.37 13.51
C GLN A 43 2.39 5.10 12.15
N LYS A 44 2.13 3.83 11.87
CA LYS A 44 1.36 3.40 10.71
C LYS A 44 -0.11 3.22 11.06
N PHE A 45 -0.97 3.48 10.10
CA PHE A 45 -2.41 3.45 10.27
C PHE A 45 -3.07 2.68 9.13
N TRP A 46 -4.10 1.94 9.47
CA TRP A 46 -5.09 1.47 8.51
C TRP A 46 -6.09 2.59 8.29
N GLN A 47 -6.25 2.99 7.03
CA GLN A 47 -7.16 4.06 6.66
C GLN A 47 -8.12 3.61 5.56
N ASP A 48 -9.43 3.77 5.83
CA ASP A 48 -10.49 3.77 4.85
C ASP A 48 -11.10 5.19 4.77
N ASP A 49 -12.24 5.35 4.09
CA ASP A 49 -12.90 6.65 3.92
C ASP A 49 -13.52 7.20 5.21
N PHE A 50 -13.73 6.35 6.22
CA PHE A 50 -14.50 6.68 7.42
C PHE A 50 -13.64 6.67 8.70
N ARG A 51 -12.53 5.94 8.71
CA ARG A 51 -11.80 5.58 9.93
C ARG A 51 -10.29 5.58 9.70
N ARG A 52 -9.58 5.85 10.79
CA ARG A 52 -8.13 5.67 10.88
C ARG A 52 -7.80 4.90 12.15
N LEU A 53 -7.24 3.70 12.00
CA LEU A 53 -6.90 2.80 13.10
C LEU A 53 -5.39 2.61 13.17
N PRO A 54 -4.77 2.56 14.36
CA PRO A 54 -3.34 2.24 14.47
C PRO A 54 -3.07 0.83 13.93
N ALA A 55 -2.02 0.69 13.13
CA ALA A 55 -1.60 -0.60 12.61
C ALA A 55 -0.74 -1.34 13.64
N LEU A 56 -1.20 -2.54 14.03
CA LEU A 56 -0.49 -3.43 14.93
C LEU A 56 0.58 -4.24 14.18
N ALA A 57 1.64 -4.66 14.88
CA ALA A 57 2.74 -5.40 14.29
C ALA A 57 2.28 -6.69 13.57
N ASP A 58 1.41 -7.47 14.20
CA ASP A 58 0.88 -8.71 13.61
C ASP A 58 0.11 -8.47 12.31
N GLN A 59 -0.58 -7.33 12.20
CA GLN A 59 -1.31 -6.95 10.99
C GLN A 59 -0.36 -6.56 9.86
N LEU A 60 0.77 -5.92 10.18
CA LEU A 60 1.81 -5.60 9.21
C LEU A 60 2.48 -6.87 8.68
N ALA A 61 2.79 -7.83 9.57
CA ALA A 61 3.33 -9.13 9.19
C ALA A 61 2.35 -9.92 8.32
N ALA A 62 1.05 -9.87 8.65
CA ALA A 62 -0.01 -10.48 7.86
C ALA A 62 -0.11 -9.85 6.45
N LEU A 63 -0.05 -8.52 6.34
CA LEU A 63 -0.05 -7.82 5.05
C LEU A 63 1.16 -8.22 4.21
N GLN A 64 2.36 -8.26 4.81
CA GLN A 64 3.58 -8.66 4.10
C GLN A 64 3.46 -10.07 3.54
N ARG A 65 3.00 -11.03 4.36
CA ARG A 65 2.79 -12.42 3.93
C ARG A 65 1.77 -12.52 2.81
N PHE A 66 0.67 -11.77 2.91
CA PHE A 66 -0.35 -11.72 1.87
C PHE A 66 0.20 -11.20 0.53
N VAL A 67 1.01 -10.14 0.55
CA VAL A 67 1.63 -9.59 -0.66
C VAL A 67 2.63 -10.58 -1.27
N GLN A 68 3.40 -11.28 -0.46
CA GLN A 68 4.33 -12.33 -0.90
C GLN A 68 3.58 -13.47 -1.61
N ASP A 69 2.51 -13.97 -1.00
CA ASP A 69 1.66 -15.01 -1.60
C ASP A 69 1.05 -14.55 -2.94
N LEU A 70 0.55 -13.31 -3.01
CA LEU A 70 0.01 -12.74 -4.24
C LEU A 70 1.07 -12.66 -5.35
N ARG A 71 2.27 -12.18 -5.03
CA ARG A 71 3.36 -12.07 -6.01
C ARG A 71 3.80 -13.45 -6.51
N ALA A 72 3.91 -14.43 -5.61
CA ALA A 72 4.25 -15.80 -5.96
C ALA A 72 3.24 -16.41 -6.94
N VAL A 73 1.93 -16.24 -6.67
CA VAL A 73 0.85 -16.73 -7.56
C VAL A 73 0.83 -16.00 -8.90
N MET A 74 1.12 -14.70 -8.91
CA MET A 74 1.18 -13.91 -10.15
C MET A 74 2.46 -14.12 -10.97
N GLY A 75 3.42 -14.91 -10.47
CA GLY A 75 4.71 -15.13 -11.14
C GLY A 75 5.59 -13.88 -11.24
N VAL A 76 5.35 -12.89 -10.37
CA VAL A 76 6.12 -11.64 -10.36
C VAL A 76 7.43 -11.87 -9.62
N THR A 77 8.56 -11.55 -10.26
CA THR A 77 9.88 -11.61 -9.64
C THR A 77 9.89 -10.79 -8.36
N THR A 78 10.15 -11.45 -7.24
CA THR A 78 10.15 -10.81 -5.93
C THR A 78 11.59 -10.40 -5.60
N LEU A 79 11.93 -9.13 -5.85
CA LEU A 79 13.25 -8.58 -5.50
C LEU A 79 13.29 -8.28 -4.00
N TYR A 80 14.34 -8.73 -3.30
CA TYR A 80 14.46 -8.64 -1.83
C TYR A 80 14.14 -7.25 -1.28
N ASN A 81 14.67 -6.18 -1.90
CA ASN A 81 14.47 -4.80 -1.47
C ASN A 81 13.05 -4.26 -1.77
N GLU A 82 12.36 -4.82 -2.78
CA GLU A 82 10.97 -4.49 -3.09
C GLU A 82 9.97 -5.36 -2.31
N ALA A 83 10.46 -6.44 -1.71
CA ALA A 83 9.71 -7.48 -1.02
C ALA A 83 9.71 -7.32 0.50
N LEU A 84 10.65 -6.55 1.05
CA LEU A 84 10.66 -6.09 2.44
C LEU A 84 9.43 -5.23 2.79
N GLY A 85 8.64 -4.85 1.78
CA GLY A 85 7.41 -4.09 1.93
C GLY A 85 7.66 -2.60 1.78
N THR A 86 6.83 -1.94 0.98
CA THR A 86 6.73 -0.48 1.06
C THR A 86 6.26 -0.15 2.46
N VAL A 87 7.04 0.65 3.20
CA VAL A 87 6.73 1.02 4.58
C VAL A 87 5.35 1.70 4.66
N SER A 88 4.93 2.39 3.59
CA SER A 88 3.60 2.96 3.43
C SER A 88 3.06 2.78 2.01
N ALA A 89 1.73 2.62 1.87
CA ALA A 89 1.06 2.73 0.57
C ALA A 89 0.86 4.19 0.13
N ARG A 90 0.92 5.14 1.07
CA ARG A 90 0.80 6.58 0.81
C ARG A 90 1.67 7.38 1.77
N TYR A 91 2.52 8.24 1.24
CA TYR A 91 3.30 9.19 2.03
C TYR A 91 2.66 10.57 1.89
N ILE A 92 2.04 11.06 2.97
CA ILE A 92 1.61 12.46 3.05
C ILE A 92 2.59 13.13 3.98
N TYR A 93 3.55 13.85 3.39
CA TYR A 93 4.42 14.72 4.17
C TYR A 93 3.68 16.01 4.44
N ASP A 94 3.71 16.44 5.70
CA ASP A 94 3.33 17.79 6.07
C ASP A 94 4.32 18.75 5.41
N ARG A 95 3.88 19.40 4.32
CA ARG A 95 4.71 20.42 3.66
C ARG A 95 4.48 21.72 4.42
N LEU A 96 5.57 22.39 4.78
CA LEU A 96 5.50 23.73 5.36
C LEU A 96 4.66 24.64 4.44
N GLU A 97 3.60 25.22 4.98
CA GLU A 97 2.85 26.26 4.30
C GLU A 97 3.79 27.46 4.05
N GLY A 98 3.87 27.94 2.80
CA GLY A 98 4.79 29.02 2.42
C GLY A 98 6.22 28.60 2.01
N ARG A 99 6.48 27.31 1.75
CA ARG A 99 7.77 26.88 1.18
C ARG A 99 8.03 27.55 -0.17
N GLU A 100 9.16 28.26 -0.30
CA GLU A 100 9.60 28.85 -1.56
C GLU A 100 9.67 27.78 -2.67
N GLU A 101 9.21 28.14 -3.87
CA GLU A 101 9.34 27.29 -5.04
C GLU A 101 10.82 27.00 -5.33
N PRO A 102 11.16 25.79 -5.81
CA PRO A 102 12.53 25.46 -6.14
C PRO A 102 13.07 26.46 -7.15
N LYS A 103 14.14 27.18 -6.77
CA LYS A 103 14.82 28.12 -7.68
C LYS A 103 15.28 27.33 -8.90
N SER A 104 14.77 27.72 -10.07
CA SER A 104 15.17 27.11 -11.34
C SER A 104 16.68 27.22 -11.49
N HIS A 105 17.37 26.07 -11.46
CA HIS A 105 18.79 26.02 -11.75
C HIS A 105 18.96 26.25 -13.24
N LYS A 106 19.38 27.46 -13.62
CA LYS A 106 19.84 27.71 -14.98
C LYS A 106 21.17 26.97 -15.15
N PRO A 107 21.31 26.04 -16.12
CA PRO A 107 22.63 25.51 -16.44
C PRO A 107 23.52 26.65 -16.94
N PHE A 108 24.81 26.59 -16.59
CA PHE A 108 25.83 27.54 -17.01
C PHE A 108 26.04 27.49 -18.52
#